data_AF-A0A8S1LHM4-F1
#
_entry.id   AF-A0A8S1LHM4-F1
#
_cell.length_a   1.000
_cell.length_b   1.000
_cell.length_c   1.000
_cell.angle_alpha   90.00
_cell.angle_beta   90.00
_cell.angle_gamma   90.00
#
_symmetry.space_group_name_H-M   'P 1'
#
loop_
_entity.id
_entity.type
_entity.pdbx_description
1 polymer ?
#
loop_
_entity_poly.entity_id
_entity_poly.type
_entity_poly.pdbx_seq_one_letter_code
_entity_poly.pdbx_strand_id
1 'polypeptide(L)'
;MKLFNFLQKQTSNEHHIIYSNKDEYHGEMKDNMKHGKGVYKFTNGNRYEGEWQFNEKHGNGKYFYNSGELYIGQWQHNKKNGHGQHFGIYGDRYVGQWVNNCKHGRGTIYYTENSIYSGEFFENKKHGPGYYYNSNTRELTYQLYDNDKLKEQKIVHEYPVEFENVFSAFLARDNNIKHPQELPNNKQLEELHQIQQETHGIEKLKALNETEILKGKKKSIQILYYIFIYQCRIGIQMKFVLGQIVQDYHNTKRILQEII
;
A
#
# COMPACT_ATOMS: atom_id res chain seq x y z
N MET A 1 37.33 32.38 -17.03
CA MET A 1 37.23 31.16 -17.86
C MET A 1 37.08 29.96 -16.91
N LYS A 2 35.85 29.63 -16.50
CA LYS A 2 35.58 28.48 -15.62
C LYS A 2 35.13 27.31 -16.50
N LEU A 3 35.99 26.32 -16.66
CA LEU A 3 35.65 25.00 -17.19
C LEU A 3 34.81 24.28 -16.13
N PHE A 4 33.48 24.34 -16.28
CA PHE A 4 32.60 23.41 -15.59
C PHE A 4 32.54 22.13 -16.42
N ASN A 5 33.23 21.09 -15.95
CA ASN A 5 33.10 19.74 -16.47
C ASN A 5 31.66 19.28 -16.28
N PHE A 6 30.96 19.13 -17.41
CA PHE A 6 29.72 18.39 -17.50
C PHE A 6 30.05 16.93 -17.23
N LEU A 7 29.94 16.49 -15.97
CA LEU A 7 29.78 15.07 -15.68
C LEU A 7 28.49 14.66 -16.38
N GLN A 8 28.62 14.08 -17.59
CA GLN A 8 27.63 13.15 -18.10
C GLN A 8 27.46 12.09 -17.01
N LYS A 9 26.43 12.26 -16.19
CA LYS A 9 25.95 11.19 -15.34
C LYS A 9 25.47 10.12 -16.30
N GLN A 10 26.34 9.14 -16.55
CA GLN A 10 26.04 7.92 -17.27
C GLN A 10 25.07 7.13 -16.39
N THR A 11 23.82 7.55 -16.38
CA THR A 11 22.71 7.01 -15.58
C THR A 11 21.53 6.93 -16.54
N SER A 12 21.09 5.77 -17.00
CA SER A 12 20.72 4.62 -16.19
C SER A 12 21.09 3.31 -16.89
N ASN A 13 21.48 2.29 -16.12
CA ASN A 13 21.60 0.91 -16.58
C ASN A 13 20.21 0.26 -16.78
N GLU A 14 19.21 1.08 -17.15
CA GLU A 14 17.82 0.68 -17.32
C GLU A 14 17.59 0.20 -18.74
N HIS A 15 16.93 -0.94 -18.85
CA HIS A 15 16.61 -1.59 -20.10
C HIS A 15 15.11 -1.75 -20.23
N HIS A 16 14.61 -1.60 -21.46
CA HIS A 16 13.24 -1.96 -21.81
C HIS A 16 13.29 -3.17 -22.74
N ILE A 17 12.82 -4.33 -22.25
CA ILE A 17 12.80 -5.59 -22.98
C ILE A 17 11.34 -5.99 -23.21
N ILE A 18 11.01 -6.26 -24.46
CA ILE A 18 9.74 -6.90 -24.85
C ILE A 18 10.10 -8.32 -25.27
N TYR A 19 9.58 -9.31 -24.53
CA TYR A 19 9.84 -10.72 -24.79
C TYR A 19 8.95 -11.25 -25.92
N SER A 20 9.29 -12.40 -26.50
CA SER A 20 8.50 -13.03 -27.57
C SER A 20 7.07 -13.39 -27.14
N ASN A 21 6.86 -13.67 -25.86
CA ASN A 21 5.54 -13.87 -25.27
C ASN A 21 4.78 -12.56 -25.00
N LYS A 22 5.35 -11.40 -25.37
CA LYS A 22 4.87 -10.04 -25.11
C LYS A 22 4.89 -9.60 -23.64
N ASP A 23 5.57 -10.34 -22.75
CA ASP A 23 5.89 -9.79 -21.44
C ASP A 23 6.84 -8.59 -21.62
N GLU A 24 6.82 -7.67 -20.66
CA GLU A 24 7.66 -6.49 -20.70
C GLU A 24 8.45 -6.38 -19.40
N TYR A 25 9.75 -6.10 -19.52
CA TYR A 25 10.60 -5.71 -18.40
C TYR A 25 11.13 -4.30 -18.63
N HIS A 26 11.01 -3.46 -17.61
CA HIS A 26 11.64 -2.15 -17.54
C HIS A 26 12.44 -2.04 -16.25
N GLY A 27 13.76 -1.98 -16.32
CA GLY A 27 14.57 -1.82 -15.11
C GLY A 27 16.05 -2.09 -15.30
N GLU A 28 16.74 -2.10 -14.17
CA GLU A 28 18.17 -2.32 -14.09
C GLU A 28 18.58 -3.74 -14.55
N MET A 29 19.76 -3.88 -15.15
CA MET A 29 20.31 -5.17 -15.55
C MET A 29 21.79 -5.29 -15.21
N LYS A 30 22.26 -6.50 -14.95
CA LYS A 30 23.67 -6.81 -14.76
C LYS A 30 23.99 -8.13 -15.45
N ASP A 31 25.05 -8.17 -16.26
CA ASP A 31 25.50 -9.37 -16.96
C ASP A 31 24.37 -10.06 -17.76
N ASN A 32 23.56 -9.28 -18.49
CA ASN A 32 22.37 -9.73 -19.23
C ASN A 32 21.25 -10.37 -18.37
N MET A 33 21.27 -10.15 -17.05
CA MET A 33 20.24 -10.59 -16.12
C MET A 33 19.54 -9.40 -15.47
N LYS A 34 18.25 -9.52 -15.16
CA LYS A 34 17.51 -8.56 -14.33
C LYS A 34 18.18 -8.49 -12.96
N HIS A 35 18.53 -7.29 -12.52
CA HIS A 35 19.24 -7.04 -11.27
C HIS A 35 18.95 -5.61 -10.81
N GLY A 36 18.86 -5.34 -9.51
CA GLY A 36 18.49 -4.01 -9.02
C GLY A 36 16.99 -3.75 -9.14
N LYS A 37 16.54 -2.51 -9.32
CA LYS A 37 15.10 -2.20 -9.38
C LYS A 37 14.54 -2.42 -10.78
N GLY A 38 13.33 -2.97 -10.85
CA GLY A 38 12.64 -3.14 -12.12
C GLY A 38 11.17 -3.49 -12.00
N VAL A 39 10.46 -3.24 -13.10
CA VAL A 39 9.06 -3.54 -13.31
C VAL A 39 8.95 -4.64 -14.36
N TYR A 40 8.22 -5.71 -14.04
CA TYR A 40 7.91 -6.77 -14.98
C TYR A 40 6.39 -6.87 -15.14
N LYS A 41 5.91 -6.60 -16.35
CA LYS A 41 4.51 -6.73 -16.74
C LYS A 41 4.32 -8.06 -17.44
N PHE A 42 3.43 -8.87 -16.90
CA PHE A 42 3.07 -10.15 -17.49
C PHE A 42 1.91 -9.96 -18.45
N THR A 43 1.93 -10.67 -19.57
CA THR A 43 0.81 -10.71 -20.52
C THR A 43 -0.52 -11.18 -19.92
N ASN A 44 -0.48 -11.96 -18.84
CA ASN A 44 -1.67 -12.37 -18.10
C ASN A 44 -2.28 -11.26 -17.22
N GLY A 45 -1.73 -10.03 -17.27
CA GLY A 45 -2.21 -8.87 -16.53
C GLY A 45 -1.56 -8.69 -15.14
N ASN A 46 -0.79 -9.67 -14.66
CA ASN A 46 -0.03 -9.49 -13.42
C ASN A 46 1.11 -8.46 -13.63
N ARG A 47 1.58 -7.88 -12.53
CA ARG A 47 2.73 -6.97 -12.54
C ARG A 47 3.55 -7.12 -11.28
N TYR A 48 4.87 -7.18 -11.43
CA TYR A 48 5.81 -7.08 -10.32
C TYR A 48 6.61 -5.79 -10.41
N GLU A 49 6.77 -5.10 -9.29
CA GLU A 49 7.60 -3.91 -9.14
C GLU A 49 8.48 -4.10 -7.91
N GLY A 50 9.80 -4.17 -8.07
CA GLY A 50 10.66 -4.41 -6.93
C GLY A 50 12.11 -4.68 -7.29
N GLU A 51 12.80 -5.26 -6.33
CA GLU A 51 14.21 -5.63 -6.47
C GLU A 51 14.35 -6.98 -7.20
N TRP A 52 15.36 -7.07 -8.04
CA TRP A 52 15.73 -8.24 -8.82
C TRP A 52 17.15 -8.65 -8.48
N GLN A 53 17.39 -9.95 -8.47
CA GLN A 53 18.72 -10.52 -8.35
C GLN A 53 18.83 -11.73 -9.26
N PHE A 54 19.73 -11.68 -10.25
CA PHE A 54 20.00 -12.79 -11.17
C PHE A 54 18.73 -13.35 -11.85
N ASN A 55 17.91 -12.47 -12.42
CA ASN A 55 16.60 -12.79 -13.03
C ASN A 55 15.47 -13.20 -12.07
N GLU A 56 15.71 -13.19 -10.76
CA GLU A 56 14.71 -13.55 -9.76
C GLU A 56 14.20 -12.34 -8.98
N LYS A 57 12.92 -12.35 -8.62
CA LYS A 57 12.35 -11.39 -7.67
C LYS A 57 13.03 -11.59 -6.31
N HIS A 58 13.56 -10.51 -5.75
CA HIS A 58 14.34 -10.50 -4.52
C HIS A 58 14.02 -9.24 -3.70
N GLY A 59 14.55 -9.12 -2.47
CA GLY A 59 14.46 -7.91 -1.66
C GLY A 59 13.01 -7.48 -1.42
N ASN A 60 12.72 -6.19 -1.50
CA ASN A 60 11.36 -5.68 -1.36
C ASN A 60 10.68 -5.54 -2.72
N GLY A 61 9.41 -5.92 -2.79
CA GLY A 61 8.63 -5.75 -4.00
C GLY A 61 7.12 -5.81 -3.80
N LYS A 62 6.42 -5.20 -4.75
CA LYS A 62 4.98 -5.24 -4.93
C LYS A 62 4.63 -6.20 -6.05
N TYR A 63 3.63 -7.05 -5.84
CA TYR A 63 3.08 -7.90 -6.88
C TYR A 63 1.58 -7.66 -6.97
N PHE A 64 1.17 -7.09 -8.09
CA PHE A 64 -0.20 -6.83 -8.46
C PHE A 64 -0.70 -8.03 -9.24
N TYR A 65 -1.78 -8.64 -8.76
CA TYR A 65 -2.45 -9.74 -9.44
C TYR A 65 -3.52 -9.17 -10.36
N ASN A 66 -3.71 -9.78 -11.53
CA ASN A 66 -4.79 -9.43 -12.44
C ASN A 66 -6.18 -9.65 -11.81
N SER A 67 -6.27 -10.49 -10.78
CA SER A 67 -7.47 -10.66 -9.95
C SER A 67 -7.87 -9.41 -9.17
N GLY A 68 -6.95 -8.45 -9.00
CA GLY A 68 -7.11 -7.26 -8.16
C GLY A 68 -6.43 -7.38 -6.79
N GLU A 69 -5.84 -8.53 -6.47
CA GLU A 69 -5.07 -8.72 -5.24
C GLU A 69 -3.73 -7.98 -5.31
N LEU A 70 -3.16 -7.69 -4.14
CA LEU A 70 -1.86 -7.07 -4.02
C LEU A 70 -1.05 -7.74 -2.92
N TYR A 71 0.21 -8.04 -3.22
CA TYR A 71 1.21 -8.37 -2.21
C TYR A 71 2.28 -7.29 -2.14
N ILE A 72 2.65 -6.86 -0.95
CA ILE A 72 3.77 -5.95 -0.70
C ILE A 72 4.63 -6.59 0.38
N GLY A 73 5.89 -6.89 0.07
CA GLY A 73 6.76 -7.46 1.08
C GLY A 73 8.06 -7.98 0.54
N GLN A 74 8.68 -8.85 1.33
CA GLN A 74 9.97 -9.42 1.07
C GLN A 74 9.87 -10.63 0.11
N TRP A 75 10.82 -10.69 -0.81
CA TRP A 75 10.97 -11.72 -1.84
C TRP A 75 12.34 -12.35 -1.75
N GLN A 76 12.40 -13.65 -1.96
CA GLN A 76 13.64 -14.41 -2.09
C GLN A 76 13.41 -15.53 -3.10
N HIS A 77 14.27 -15.62 -4.12
CA HIS A 77 14.23 -16.65 -5.16
C HIS A 77 12.83 -16.80 -5.78
N ASN A 78 12.24 -15.68 -6.24
CA ASN A 78 10.90 -15.60 -6.84
C ASN A 78 9.72 -15.93 -5.90
N LYS A 79 9.97 -16.13 -4.60
CA LYS A 79 8.94 -16.47 -3.62
C LYS A 79 8.81 -15.39 -2.55
N LYS A 80 7.59 -15.16 -2.05
CA LYS A 80 7.34 -14.36 -0.85
C LYS A 80 8.03 -15.05 0.33
N ASN A 81 8.95 -14.36 0.98
CA ASN A 81 9.75 -14.87 2.10
C ASN A 81 10.12 -13.70 3.02
N GLY A 82 9.90 -13.86 4.33
CA GLY A 82 10.07 -12.77 5.30
C GLY A 82 8.74 -12.08 5.61
N HIS A 83 8.76 -10.78 5.90
CA HIS A 83 7.54 -10.03 6.24
C HIS A 83 6.85 -9.45 5.01
N GLY A 84 5.52 -9.45 5.02
CA GLY A 84 4.73 -8.86 3.95
C GLY A 84 3.25 -8.70 4.27
N GLN A 85 2.59 -7.92 3.43
CA GLN A 85 1.17 -7.62 3.46
C GLN A 85 0.50 -8.18 2.21
N HIS A 86 -0.66 -8.81 2.38
CA HIS A 86 -1.51 -9.26 1.30
C HIS A 86 -2.88 -8.62 1.42
N PHE A 87 -3.35 -8.03 0.34
CA PHE A 87 -4.68 -7.43 0.21
C PHE A 87 -5.50 -8.33 -0.71
N GLY A 88 -6.54 -8.95 -0.16
CA GLY A 88 -7.45 -9.82 -0.89
C GLY A 88 -8.47 -9.03 -1.71
N ILE A 89 -9.06 -9.68 -2.71
CA ILE A 89 -10.04 -9.05 -3.62
C ILE A 89 -11.29 -8.54 -2.91
N TYR A 90 -11.62 -9.11 -1.74
CA TYR A 90 -12.80 -8.74 -0.99
C TYR A 90 -12.52 -7.65 0.06
N GLY A 91 -11.27 -7.22 0.21
CA GLY A 91 -10.84 -6.18 1.14
C GLY A 91 -10.24 -6.72 2.45
N ASP A 92 -10.14 -8.04 2.62
CA ASP A 92 -9.40 -8.63 3.72
C ASP A 92 -7.90 -8.35 3.55
N ARG A 93 -7.20 -8.23 4.68
CA ARG A 93 -5.76 -7.96 4.68
C ARG A 93 -5.04 -8.90 5.62
N TYR A 94 -3.98 -9.54 5.15
CA TYR A 94 -3.02 -10.24 6.00
C TYR A 94 -1.74 -9.44 6.13
N VAL A 95 -1.20 -9.33 7.35
CA VAL A 95 0.11 -8.74 7.65
C VAL A 95 0.87 -9.72 8.52
N GLY A 96 2.03 -10.19 8.07
CA GLY A 96 2.79 -11.17 8.86
C GLY A 96 3.94 -11.79 8.11
N GLN A 97 4.40 -12.93 8.62
CA GLN A 97 5.52 -13.65 8.04
C GLN A 97 5.06 -14.57 6.89
N TRP A 98 5.97 -14.75 5.93
CA TRP A 98 5.80 -15.55 4.74
C TRP A 98 7.00 -16.48 4.60
N VAL A 99 6.75 -17.73 4.23
CA VAL A 99 7.77 -18.70 3.86
C VAL A 99 7.29 -19.42 2.61
N ASN A 100 8.10 -19.41 1.55
CA ASN A 100 7.82 -20.10 0.30
C ASN A 100 6.40 -19.82 -0.26
N ASN A 101 6.02 -18.54 -0.37
CA ASN A 101 4.68 -18.10 -0.81
C ASN A 101 3.52 -18.39 0.15
N CYS A 102 3.77 -18.99 1.32
CA CYS A 102 2.73 -19.31 2.30
C CYS A 102 2.79 -18.37 3.50
N LYS A 103 1.63 -17.99 4.06
CA LYS A 103 1.56 -17.37 5.39
C LYS A 103 2.16 -18.34 6.40
N HIS A 104 3.04 -17.86 7.26
CA HIS A 104 3.77 -18.67 8.23
C HIS A 104 4.05 -17.83 9.48
N GLY A 105 4.46 -18.45 10.58
CA GLY A 105 4.88 -17.75 11.80
C GLY A 105 3.77 -16.85 12.35
N ARG A 106 4.12 -15.72 12.96
CA ARG A 106 3.13 -14.77 13.49
C ARG A 106 2.56 -13.89 12.38
N GLY A 107 1.25 -13.64 12.42
CA GLY A 107 0.58 -12.70 11.54
C GLY A 107 -0.80 -12.27 12.04
N THR A 108 -1.36 -11.30 11.33
CA THR A 108 -2.65 -10.67 11.61
C THR A 108 -3.51 -10.67 10.36
N ILE A 109 -4.74 -11.17 10.45
CA ILE A 109 -5.80 -11.00 9.47
C ILE A 109 -6.73 -9.91 9.96
N TYR A 110 -6.92 -8.90 9.11
CA TYR A 110 -7.97 -7.91 9.20
C TYR A 110 -9.08 -8.34 8.25
N TYR A 111 -10.22 -8.72 8.80
CA TYR A 111 -11.36 -9.15 8.00
C TYR A 111 -12.17 -7.95 7.49
N THR A 112 -12.99 -8.18 6.47
CA THR A 112 -13.76 -7.13 5.78
C THR A 112 -14.86 -6.56 6.67
N GLU A 113 -15.39 -7.36 7.59
CA GLU A 113 -16.33 -6.98 8.64
C GLU A 113 -15.66 -6.30 9.84
N ASN A 114 -14.38 -5.92 9.72
CA ASN A 114 -13.57 -5.27 10.75
C ASN A 114 -13.23 -6.14 11.98
N SER A 115 -13.55 -7.43 11.96
CA SER A 115 -12.99 -8.38 12.93
C SER A 115 -11.49 -8.56 12.69
N ILE A 116 -10.76 -8.97 13.72
CA ILE A 116 -9.31 -9.13 13.66
C ILE A 116 -8.94 -10.48 14.25
N TYR A 117 -8.11 -11.24 13.55
CA TYR A 117 -7.40 -12.38 14.12
C TYR A 117 -5.91 -12.10 14.11
N SER A 118 -5.20 -12.31 15.21
CA SER A 118 -3.74 -12.32 15.20
C SER A 118 -3.21 -13.48 16.03
N GLY A 119 -2.25 -14.19 15.47
CA GLY A 119 -1.80 -15.47 15.98
C GLY A 119 -0.79 -16.14 15.06
N GLU A 120 -0.59 -17.42 15.27
CA GLU A 120 0.35 -18.24 14.52
C GLU A 120 -0.26 -18.86 13.25
N PHE A 121 0.59 -19.05 12.25
CA PHE A 121 0.27 -19.63 10.96
C PHE A 121 1.29 -20.68 10.56
N PHE A 122 0.82 -21.76 9.95
CA PHE A 122 1.65 -22.79 9.33
C PHE A 122 1.04 -23.15 7.97
N GLU A 123 1.82 -22.97 6.90
CA GLU A 123 1.42 -23.28 5.52
C GLU A 123 0.04 -22.73 5.13
N ASN A 124 -0.16 -21.41 5.31
CA ASN A 124 -1.42 -20.68 5.07
C ASN A 124 -2.56 -20.93 6.07
N LYS A 125 -2.40 -21.88 7.00
CA LYS A 125 -3.44 -22.24 7.98
C LYS A 125 -3.16 -21.57 9.30
N LYS A 126 -4.20 -21.16 10.02
CA LYS A 126 -4.10 -20.81 11.44
C LYS A 126 -3.59 -22.03 12.20
N HIS A 127 -2.60 -21.84 13.03
CA HIS A 127 -1.97 -22.90 13.81
C HIS A 127 -1.49 -22.32 15.13
N GLY A 128 -1.47 -23.10 16.20
CA GLY A 128 -1.02 -22.60 17.49
C GLY A 128 -1.96 -21.53 18.10
N PRO A 129 -1.47 -20.78 19.09
CA PRO A 129 -2.25 -19.78 19.80
C PRO A 129 -2.50 -18.53 18.96
N GLY A 130 -3.62 -17.87 19.22
CA GLY A 130 -3.95 -16.56 18.69
C GLY A 130 -5.10 -15.92 19.46
N TYR A 131 -5.42 -14.69 19.10
CA TYR A 131 -6.58 -13.98 19.60
C TYR A 131 -7.45 -13.49 18.44
N TYR A 132 -8.75 -13.47 18.68
CA TYR A 132 -9.75 -13.00 17.75
C TYR A 132 -10.62 -11.95 18.42
N TYR A 133 -10.68 -10.79 17.81
CA TYR A 133 -11.62 -9.73 18.13
C TYR A 133 -12.80 -9.76 17.17
N ASN A 134 -13.99 -9.90 17.71
CA ASN A 134 -15.23 -9.80 16.97
C ASN A 134 -15.71 -8.35 16.99
N SER A 135 -15.77 -7.71 15.83
CA SER A 135 -16.23 -6.31 15.73
C SER A 135 -17.70 -6.12 16.14
N ASN A 136 -18.54 -7.14 15.94
CA ASN A 136 -19.97 -7.08 16.22
C ASN A 136 -20.28 -7.24 17.71
N THR A 137 -19.67 -8.22 18.37
CA THR A 137 -19.90 -8.46 19.82
C THR A 137 -18.95 -7.64 20.70
N ARG A 138 -17.89 -7.07 20.12
CA ARG A 138 -16.80 -6.38 20.82
C ARG A 138 -16.07 -7.28 21.82
N GLU A 139 -16.12 -8.59 21.60
CA GLU A 139 -15.46 -9.57 22.45
C GLU A 139 -14.08 -9.92 21.89
N LEU A 140 -13.11 -10.02 22.80
CA LEU A 140 -11.82 -10.62 22.55
C LEU A 140 -11.83 -12.06 23.04
N THR A 141 -11.37 -12.98 22.19
CA THR A 141 -11.23 -14.39 22.53
C THR A 141 -9.83 -14.87 22.27
N TYR A 142 -9.27 -15.66 23.18
CA TYR A 142 -8.13 -16.52 22.88
C TYR A 142 -8.64 -17.73 22.09
N GLN A 143 -7.86 -18.14 21.08
CA GLN A 143 -8.16 -19.26 20.20
C GLN A 143 -6.90 -20.11 20.00
N LEU A 144 -7.03 -21.43 20.16
CA LEU A 144 -5.97 -22.39 19.86
C LEU A 144 -6.35 -23.17 18.60
N TYR A 145 -5.49 -23.13 17.58
CA TYR A 145 -5.72 -23.80 16.30
C TYR A 145 -4.73 -24.96 16.05
N ASP A 146 -5.21 -25.97 15.33
CA ASP A 146 -4.38 -27.01 14.71
C ASP A 146 -4.82 -27.09 13.24
N ASN A 147 -4.05 -26.44 12.36
CA ASN A 147 -4.28 -26.46 10.91
C ASN A 147 -5.72 -26.05 10.54
N ASP A 148 -6.10 -24.82 10.93
CA ASP A 148 -7.43 -24.21 10.85
C ASP A 148 -8.53 -24.85 11.70
N LYS A 149 -8.27 -25.99 12.36
CA LYS A 149 -9.23 -26.58 13.31
C LYS A 149 -9.11 -25.90 14.67
N LEU A 150 -10.15 -25.17 15.06
CA LEU A 150 -10.25 -24.56 16.39
C LEU A 150 -10.36 -25.67 17.45
N LYS A 151 -9.44 -25.67 18.42
CA LYS A 151 -9.37 -26.66 19.51
C LYS A 151 -9.86 -26.10 20.84
N GLU A 152 -9.56 -24.83 21.12
CA GLU A 152 -9.96 -24.13 22.34
C GLU A 152 -10.36 -22.71 21.98
N GLN A 153 -11.41 -22.20 22.63
CA GLN A 153 -11.79 -20.79 22.61
C GLN A 153 -12.22 -20.35 24.01
N LYS A 154 -11.73 -19.20 24.47
CA LYS A 154 -12.14 -18.57 25.73
C LYS A 154 -12.22 -17.06 25.57
N ILE A 155 -13.25 -16.44 26.15
CA ILE A 155 -13.31 -14.98 26.25
C ILE A 155 -12.18 -14.51 27.16
N VAL A 156 -11.54 -13.41 26.77
CA VAL A 156 -10.46 -12.79 27.53
C VAL A 156 -10.86 -11.35 27.83
N HIS A 157 -10.73 -10.95 29.09
CA HIS A 157 -11.11 -9.62 29.56
C HIS A 157 -9.94 -8.62 29.59
N GLU A 158 -8.71 -9.12 29.44
CA GLU A 158 -7.48 -8.32 29.39
C GLU A 158 -6.81 -8.46 28.03
N TYR A 159 -6.43 -7.32 27.43
CA TYR A 159 -5.74 -7.31 26.15
C TYR A 159 -4.27 -7.72 26.34
N PRO A 160 -3.77 -8.72 25.59
CA PRO A 160 -2.34 -9.00 25.58
C PRO A 160 -1.58 -7.80 25.03
N VAL A 161 -0.44 -7.45 25.64
CA VAL A 161 0.41 -6.33 25.18
C VAL A 161 0.80 -6.47 23.71
N GLU A 162 1.02 -7.70 23.24
CA GLU A 162 1.32 -8.01 21.83
C GLU A 162 0.19 -7.61 20.87
N PHE A 163 -1.02 -7.46 21.40
CA PHE A 163 -2.24 -7.12 20.70
C PHE A 163 -2.57 -5.62 20.77
N GLU A 164 -1.94 -4.86 21.69
CA GLU A 164 -2.15 -3.41 21.81
C GLU A 164 -1.71 -2.65 20.55
N ASN A 165 -0.59 -3.05 19.93
CA ASN A 165 -0.12 -2.43 18.69
C ASN A 165 -1.03 -2.70 17.49
N VAL A 166 -1.73 -3.84 17.50
CA VAL A 166 -2.72 -4.20 16.48
C VAL A 166 -4.01 -3.40 16.67
N PHE A 167 -4.37 -3.12 17.92
CA PHE A 167 -5.60 -2.43 18.30
C PHE A 167 -5.51 -0.91 18.31
N SER A 168 -4.37 -0.33 18.68
CA SER A 168 -4.21 1.14 18.79
C SER A 168 -4.37 1.85 17.43
N ALA A 169 -4.01 1.20 16.32
CA ALA A 169 -4.29 1.71 14.97
C ALA A 169 -5.76 1.57 14.52
N PHE A 170 -6.56 0.72 15.19
CA PHE A 170 -7.92 0.34 14.80
C PHE A 170 -9.00 0.99 15.70
N LEU A 171 -8.73 1.16 17.00
CA LEU A 171 -9.68 1.69 18.00
C LEU A 171 -9.64 3.21 18.20
N ALA A 172 -8.81 3.96 17.48
CA ALA A 172 -8.88 5.43 17.45
C ALA A 172 -10.25 6.00 16.98
N ARG A 173 -11.22 5.13 16.64
CA ARG A 173 -12.61 5.47 16.29
C ARG A 173 -13.67 5.12 17.34
N ASP A 174 -13.37 4.31 18.36
CA ASP A 174 -14.39 3.85 19.32
C ASP A 174 -14.08 4.41 20.72
N ASN A 175 -14.65 5.59 21.03
CA ASN A 175 -14.36 6.42 22.23
C ASN A 175 -14.78 5.81 23.59
N ASN A 176 -15.04 4.50 23.68
CA ASN A 176 -15.58 3.85 24.87
C ASN A 176 -14.63 2.82 25.52
N ILE A 177 -13.34 2.84 25.20
CA ILE A 177 -12.35 1.94 25.81
C ILE A 177 -11.31 2.78 26.55
N LYS A 178 -11.19 2.59 27.86
CA LYS A 178 -10.21 3.31 28.70
C LYS A 178 -8.82 2.68 28.52
N HIS A 179 -7.90 3.46 27.95
CA HIS A 179 -6.49 3.13 27.77
C HIS A 179 -5.75 3.14 29.13
N PRO A 180 -4.94 2.12 29.49
CA PRO A 180 -4.17 2.15 30.74
C PRO A 180 -2.89 3.00 30.71
N GLN A 181 -2.39 3.41 29.53
CA GLN A 181 -1.19 4.25 29.41
C GLN A 181 -1.30 5.21 28.21
N GLU A 182 -0.83 6.45 28.38
CA GLU A 182 -0.92 7.53 27.38
C GLU A 182 -0.18 7.16 26.08
N LEU A 183 -0.93 7.05 24.98
CA LEU A 183 -0.43 6.83 23.62
C LEU A 183 0.28 8.07 23.05
N PRO A 184 1.19 7.91 22.06
CA PRO A 184 1.74 9.02 21.29
C PRO A 184 0.65 9.81 20.56
N ASN A 185 0.83 11.12 20.46
CA ASN A 185 -0.18 12.10 20.05
C ASN A 185 -0.91 11.75 18.73
N ASN A 186 -2.24 11.75 18.77
CA ASN A 186 -3.22 11.39 17.72
C ASN A 186 -2.89 11.90 16.29
N LYS A 187 -2.20 13.04 16.19
CA LYS A 187 -1.89 13.71 14.93
C LYS A 187 -0.98 12.89 14.00
N GLN A 188 -0.06 12.09 14.56
CA GLN A 188 0.87 11.27 13.76
C GLN A 188 0.23 9.98 13.23
N LEU A 189 -0.73 9.40 13.96
CA LEU A 189 -1.47 8.21 13.53
C LEU A 189 -2.52 8.54 12.46
N GLU A 190 -3.15 9.71 12.54
CA GLU A 190 -4.10 10.20 11.53
C GLU A 190 -3.42 10.48 10.18
N GLU A 191 -2.21 11.06 10.19
CA GLU A 191 -1.41 11.32 8.98
C GLU A 191 -1.02 10.03 8.24
N LEU A 192 -0.61 8.97 8.95
CA LEU A 192 -0.25 7.67 8.35
C LEU A 192 -1.44 6.95 7.71
N HIS A 193 -2.63 7.08 8.31
CA HIS A 193 -3.85 6.42 7.85
C HIS A 193 -4.45 7.11 6.62
N GLN A 194 -4.39 8.44 6.58
CA GLN A 194 -4.81 9.28 5.46
C GLN A 194 -3.94 9.01 4.21
N ILE A 195 -2.62 8.90 4.39
CA ILE A 195 -1.67 8.61 3.31
C ILE A 195 -1.93 7.22 2.67
N GLN A 196 -2.28 6.20 3.44
CA GLN A 196 -2.51 4.84 2.91
C GLN A 196 -3.81 4.71 2.10
N GLN A 197 -4.90 5.37 2.51
CA GLN A 197 -6.16 5.36 1.77
C GLN A 197 -6.08 6.22 0.49
N GLU A 198 -5.34 7.33 0.54
CA GLU A 198 -5.10 8.21 -0.60
C GLU A 198 -4.17 7.60 -1.66
N THR A 199 -3.18 6.80 -1.25
CA THR A 199 -2.28 6.10 -2.20
C THR A 199 -3.04 5.06 -3.04
N HIS A 200 -3.99 4.34 -2.43
CA HIS A 200 -4.80 3.33 -3.13
C HIS A 200 -5.83 3.98 -4.08
N GLY A 201 -6.40 5.13 -3.72
CA GLY A 201 -7.28 5.92 -4.59
C GLY A 201 -6.53 6.57 -5.77
N ILE A 202 -5.33 7.10 -5.54
CA ILE A 202 -4.51 7.74 -6.58
C ILE A 202 -3.96 6.71 -7.58
N GLU A 203 -3.53 5.52 -7.15
CA GLU A 203 -3.08 4.45 -8.05
C GLU A 203 -4.24 3.91 -8.92
N LYS A 204 -5.46 3.81 -8.36
CA LYS A 204 -6.68 3.43 -9.11
C LYS A 204 -7.08 4.48 -10.15
N LEU A 205 -6.94 5.78 -9.81
CA LEU A 205 -7.18 6.89 -10.73
C LEU A 205 -6.11 7.01 -11.83
N LYS A 206 -4.83 6.70 -11.52
CA LYS A 206 -3.76 6.62 -12.53
C LYS A 206 -3.98 5.46 -13.51
N ALA A 207 -4.43 4.30 -13.04
CA ALA A 207 -4.76 3.15 -13.89
C ALA A 207 -5.96 3.42 -14.82
N LEU A 208 -6.97 4.18 -14.35
CA LEU A 208 -8.09 4.66 -15.17
C LEU A 208 -7.63 5.64 -16.26
N ASN A 209 -6.66 6.51 -15.95
CA ASN A 209 -6.13 7.51 -16.88
C ASN A 209 -5.25 6.91 -17.99
N GLU A 210 -4.54 5.79 -17.74
CA GLU A 210 -3.82 5.04 -18.80
C GLU A 210 -4.79 4.33 -19.76
N THR A 211 -5.98 3.97 -19.29
CA THR A 211 -6.99 3.24 -20.08
C THR A 211 -7.85 4.18 -20.95
N GLU A 212 -7.94 5.48 -20.63
CA GLU A 212 -8.78 6.46 -21.35
C GLU A 212 -8.07 7.25 -22.47
N ILE A 213 -6.79 7.00 -22.79
CA ILE A 213 -6.07 7.72 -23.87
C ILE A 213 -6.47 7.24 -25.30
N LEU A 214 -7.46 6.36 -25.45
CA LEU A 214 -7.98 5.97 -26.76
C LEU A 214 -9.18 6.81 -27.20
N LYS A 215 -8.94 7.61 -28.25
CA LYS A 215 -9.90 8.27 -29.16
C LYS A 215 -10.37 9.69 -28.80
N GLY A 216 -9.42 10.59 -28.64
CA GLY A 216 -9.45 11.88 -29.37
C GLY A 216 -10.67 12.78 -29.24
N LYS A 217 -11.35 12.83 -28.08
CA LYS A 217 -12.38 13.84 -27.80
C LYS A 217 -12.17 14.47 -26.43
N LYS A 218 -11.88 15.78 -26.43
CA LYS A 218 -11.77 16.63 -25.23
C LYS A 218 -13.04 16.51 -24.36
N LYS A 219 -12.91 15.93 -23.18
CA LYS A 219 -13.76 16.19 -22.01
C LYS A 219 -12.88 16.65 -20.85
N SER A 220 -12.45 17.90 -20.93
CA SER A 220 -11.84 18.61 -19.82
C SER A 220 -12.92 19.46 -19.16
N ILE A 221 -13.49 18.98 -18.05
CA ILE A 221 -14.12 19.72 -16.92
C ILE A 221 -14.76 18.65 -16.02
N GLN A 222 -14.00 18.09 -15.07
CA GLN A 222 -14.54 17.49 -13.84
C GLN A 222 -13.49 17.16 -12.77
N ILE A 223 -12.20 17.36 -13.03
CA ILE A 223 -11.13 17.06 -12.06
C ILE A 223 -10.69 18.30 -11.26
N LEU A 224 -10.70 19.49 -11.86
CA LEU A 224 -10.32 20.74 -11.17
C LEU A 224 -11.31 21.15 -10.06
N TYR A 225 -12.60 20.82 -10.21
CA TYR A 225 -13.63 21.10 -9.20
C TYR A 225 -13.42 20.30 -7.91
N TYR A 226 -13.02 19.02 -8.03
CA TYR A 226 -12.70 18.19 -6.88
C TYR A 226 -11.37 18.58 -6.21
N ILE A 227 -10.36 18.98 -6.99
CA ILE A 227 -9.09 19.52 -6.45
C ILE A 227 -9.30 20.85 -5.72
N PHE A 228 -10.20 21.72 -6.22
CA PHE A 228 -10.53 22.99 -5.59
C PHE A 228 -11.30 22.82 -4.26
N ILE A 229 -12.31 21.93 -4.23
CA ILE A 229 -13.01 21.58 -2.99
C ILE A 229 -12.06 20.92 -1.97
N TYR A 230 -11.08 20.14 -2.45
CA TYR A 230 -10.03 19.52 -1.63
C TYR A 230 -9.09 20.56 -1.01
N GLN A 231 -8.67 21.58 -1.76
CA GLN A 231 -7.81 22.68 -1.28
C GLN A 231 -8.54 23.61 -0.29
N CYS A 232 -9.84 23.85 -0.48
CA CYS A 232 -10.62 24.69 0.43
C CYS A 232 -10.97 24.03 1.78
N ARG A 233 -10.88 22.68 1.89
CA ARG A 233 -11.21 21.95 3.12
C ARG A 233 -10.07 21.86 4.15
N ILE A 234 -8.82 22.13 3.75
CA ILE A 234 -7.62 22.08 4.62
C ILE A 234 -7.37 23.44 5.32
N GLY A 235 -8.42 24.13 5.74
CA GLY A 235 -8.30 25.46 6.35
C GLY A 235 -8.09 25.43 7.87
N ILE A 236 -6.85 25.73 8.32
CA ILE A 236 -6.41 26.55 9.50
C ILE A 236 -4.94 26.15 9.81
N GLN A 237 -3.89 26.98 9.93
CA GLN A 237 -3.54 28.41 9.79
C GLN A 237 -1.99 28.46 9.94
N MET A 238 -1.16 29.42 9.50
CA MET A 238 -1.15 30.55 8.56
C MET A 238 0.30 31.11 8.65
N LYS A 239 1.06 31.38 7.58
CA LYS A 239 1.27 32.71 6.97
C LYS A 239 2.50 32.55 6.06
N PHE A 240 2.32 32.41 4.74
CA PHE A 240 3.33 32.77 3.72
C PHE A 240 2.80 32.55 2.30
N VAL A 241 1.72 31.78 2.13
CA VAL A 241 1.26 31.32 0.80
C VAL A 241 0.15 32.21 0.18
N LEU A 242 -0.47 33.12 0.94
CA LEU A 242 -1.57 33.97 0.44
C LEU A 242 -1.14 34.94 -0.68
N GLY A 243 0.11 35.41 -0.70
CA GLY A 243 0.59 36.31 -1.75
C GLY A 243 0.69 35.64 -3.12
N GLN A 244 1.17 34.39 -3.16
CA GLN A 244 1.38 33.67 -4.42
C GLN A 244 0.06 33.20 -5.04
N ILE A 245 -0.89 32.75 -4.20
CA ILE A 245 -2.20 32.27 -4.65
C ILE A 245 -3.05 33.41 -5.24
N VAL A 246 -2.96 34.64 -4.68
CA VAL A 246 -3.66 35.80 -5.23
C VAL A 246 -3.05 36.23 -6.57
N GLN A 247 -1.73 36.15 -6.71
CA GLN A 247 -1.02 36.44 -7.97
C GLN A 247 -1.41 35.43 -9.07
N ASP A 248 -1.44 34.14 -8.74
CA ASP A 248 -1.78 33.05 -9.67
C ASP A 248 -3.26 33.07 -10.06
N TYR A 249 -4.15 33.45 -9.14
CA TYR A 249 -5.57 33.65 -9.45
C TYR A 249 -5.79 34.84 -10.40
N HIS A 250 -5.11 35.96 -10.19
CA HIS A 250 -5.20 37.11 -11.11
C HIS A 250 -4.61 36.81 -12.49
N ASN A 251 -3.49 36.06 -12.56
CA ASN A 251 -2.91 35.62 -13.82
C ASN A 251 -3.83 34.66 -14.58
N THR A 252 -4.43 33.70 -13.87
CA THR A 252 -5.37 32.74 -14.47
C THR A 252 -6.66 33.41 -14.95
N LYS A 253 -7.19 34.38 -14.18
CA LYS A 253 -8.35 35.18 -14.56
C LYS A 253 -8.08 36.07 -15.79
N ARG A 254 -6.88 36.65 -15.90
CA ARG A 254 -6.48 37.45 -17.07
C ARG A 254 -6.38 36.60 -18.34
N ILE A 255 -5.76 35.42 -18.24
CA ILE A 255 -5.64 34.47 -19.35
C ILE A 255 -7.02 33.99 -19.84
N LEU A 256 -7.98 33.78 -18.92
CA LEU A 256 -9.34 33.37 -19.29
C LEU A 256 -10.18 34.49 -19.92
N GLN A 257 -9.90 35.75 -19.62
CA GLN A 257 -10.57 36.91 -20.25
C GLN A 257 -9.99 37.25 -21.63
N GLU A 258 -8.79 36.76 -21.97
CA GLU A 258 -8.19 36.90 -23.30
C GLU A 258 -8.60 35.76 -24.26
N ILE A 259 -9.27 34.72 -23.75
CA ILE A 259 -9.69 33.52 -24.51
C ILE A 259 -11.21 33.52 -24.83
N ILE A 260 -11.99 34.45 -24.28
CA ILE A 260 -13.42 34.67 -24.55
C ILE A 260 -13.58 35.99 -25.28
#